data_AF-A0A7C3F8N1-F1
#
_entry.id   AF-A0A7C3F8N1-F1
#
_cell.length_a   1.000
_cell.length_b   1.000
_cell.length_c   1.000
_cell.angle_alpha   90.00
_cell.angle_beta   90.00
_cell.angle_gamma   90.00
#
_symmetry.space_group_name_H-M   'P 1'
#
loop_
_entity.id
_entity.type
_entity.pdbx_description
1 polymer ?
#
loop_
_entity_poly.entity_id
_entity_poly.type
_entity_poly.pdbx_seq_one_letter_code
_entity_poly.pdbx_strand_id
1 'polypeptide(L)'
;MAITVTGCQDYGTFPTPEPQQEPEKPASTTFINSADRAVLAVYEHLLSLAQSHEAKTYLAEFSAISDNWSAQSELFKDGSSIWYVKVDMSGVEGWKEKPYWQQAGWFVYQDGRVIPSNRLQANALRIEADLQELSLPPPSE
;
A
#
# COMPACT_ATOMS: atom_id res chain seq x y z
N MET A 1 3.13 -12.09 62.81
CA MET A 1 1.97 -12.21 61.90
C MET A 1 2.55 -12.28 60.48
N ALA A 2 2.34 -13.28 59.63
CA ALA A 2 1.51 -14.49 59.65
C ALA A 2 2.35 -15.68 59.16
N ILE A 3 2.02 -16.87 59.67
CA ILE A 3 2.51 -18.18 59.23
C ILE A 3 1.54 -18.66 58.15
N THR A 4 2.01 -19.31 57.07
CA THR A 4 1.37 -20.46 56.38
C THR A 4 2.05 -20.74 55.04
N VAL A 5 2.19 -21.94 54.48
CA VAL A 5 1.97 -23.35 54.85
C VAL A 5 2.67 -24.16 53.74
N THR A 6 3.26 -25.31 54.10
CA THR A 6 3.70 -26.37 53.18
C THR A 6 2.51 -27.18 52.64
N GLY A 7 2.53 -27.51 51.34
CA GLY A 7 1.61 -28.45 50.67
C GLY A 7 1.16 -27.88 49.32
N CYS A 8 1.37 -28.50 48.17
CA CYS A 8 0.97 -29.86 47.84
C CYS A 8 1.95 -30.57 46.88
N GLN A 9 1.85 -31.90 46.95
CA GLN A 9 2.62 -32.92 46.26
C GLN A 9 2.48 -32.90 44.73
N ASP A 10 3.52 -33.46 44.13
CA ASP A 10 3.69 -34.03 42.80
C ASP A 10 2.39 -34.51 42.12
N TYR A 11 2.08 -33.91 40.96
CA TYR A 11 1.18 -34.48 39.95
C TYR A 11 1.68 -34.09 38.55
N GLY A 12 2.51 -34.95 37.97
CA GLY A 12 2.58 -35.20 36.53
C GLY A 12 3.19 -34.11 35.65
N THR A 13 4.24 -34.48 34.91
CA THR A 13 4.69 -33.76 33.72
C THR A 13 3.50 -33.53 32.78
N PHE A 14 2.98 -32.32 32.71
CA PHE A 14 2.13 -31.89 31.61
C PHE A 14 3.02 -31.80 30.36
N PRO A 15 2.66 -32.43 29.22
CA PRO A 15 3.37 -32.15 27.99
C PRO A 15 3.17 -30.66 27.68
N THR A 16 4.28 -29.93 27.53
CA THR A 16 4.26 -28.59 26.96
C THR A 16 3.46 -28.65 25.66
N PRO A 17 2.39 -27.84 25.48
CA PRO A 17 1.74 -27.78 24.19
C PRO A 17 2.79 -27.32 23.19
N GLU A 18 3.00 -28.10 22.13
CA GLU A 18 3.75 -27.62 20.97
C GLU A 18 3.14 -26.27 20.54
N PRO A 19 3.95 -25.27 20.16
CA PRO A 19 3.41 -24.06 19.58
C PRO A 19 2.55 -24.47 18.39
N GLN A 20 1.23 -24.28 18.49
CA GLN A 20 0.39 -24.35 17.31
C GLN A 20 0.97 -23.32 16.35
N GLN A 21 1.56 -23.80 15.24
CA GLN A 21 1.72 -22.98 14.07
C GLN A 21 0.32 -22.52 13.71
N GLU A 22 0.01 -21.28 14.12
CA GLU A 22 -1.14 -20.57 13.60
C GLU A 22 -1.02 -20.69 12.08
N PRO A 23 -1.99 -21.30 11.39
CA PRO A 23 -1.92 -21.41 9.95
C PRO A 23 -1.71 -20.01 9.42
N GLU A 24 -0.61 -19.82 8.70
CA GLU A 24 -0.22 -18.58 8.07
C GLU A 24 -1.47 -18.02 7.39
N LYS A 25 -2.06 -17.01 8.03
CA LYS A 25 -3.34 -16.46 7.64
C LYS A 25 -3.14 -16.05 6.18
N PRO A 26 -3.85 -16.64 5.20
CA PRO A 26 -3.66 -16.25 3.82
C PRO A 26 -3.81 -14.73 3.78
N ALA A 27 -2.82 -14.06 3.18
CA ALA A 27 -2.75 -12.61 3.10
C ALA A 27 -4.15 -12.09 2.85
N SER A 28 -4.69 -11.34 3.81
CA SER A 28 -6.05 -10.83 3.75
C SER A 28 -6.20 -10.16 2.40
N THR A 29 -6.91 -10.79 1.46
CA THR A 29 -7.19 -10.20 0.16
C THR A 29 -8.12 -9.04 0.47
N THR A 30 -7.53 -7.86 0.67
CA THR A 30 -8.24 -6.65 1.03
C THR A 30 -9.15 -6.30 -0.14
N PHE A 31 -10.38 -6.80 -0.09
CA PHE A 31 -11.36 -6.61 -1.15
C PHE A 31 -11.68 -5.12 -1.28
N ILE A 32 -11.47 -4.57 -2.48
CA ILE A 32 -11.62 -3.12 -2.73
C ILE A 32 -13.09 -2.78 -3.01
N ASN A 33 -13.82 -2.46 -1.94
CA ASN A 33 -15.25 -2.14 -2.00
C ASN A 33 -15.60 -0.66 -1.72
N SER A 34 -14.61 0.20 -1.50
CA SER A 34 -14.81 1.62 -1.24
C SER A 34 -13.74 2.49 -1.89
N ALA A 35 -14.07 3.79 -2.06
CA ALA A 35 -13.15 4.79 -2.57
C ALA A 35 -11.88 4.88 -1.71
N ASP A 36 -12.02 4.95 -0.38
CA ASP A 36 -10.89 5.03 0.54
C ASP A 36 -9.98 3.79 0.46
N ARG A 37 -10.57 2.60 0.30
CA ARG A 37 -9.79 1.37 0.09
C ARG A 37 -9.05 1.38 -1.23
N ALA A 38 -9.65 1.93 -2.30
CA ALA A 38 -8.97 2.06 -3.58
C ALA A 38 -7.79 3.03 -3.49
N VAL A 39 -7.96 4.18 -2.82
CA VAL A 39 -6.87 5.13 -2.57
C VAL A 39 -5.75 4.47 -1.75
N LEU A 40 -6.11 3.77 -0.66
CA LEU A 40 -5.13 3.07 0.17
C LEU A 40 -4.37 1.99 -0.60
N ALA A 41 -5.04 1.24 -1.48
CA ALA A 41 -4.38 0.24 -2.32
C ALA A 41 -3.33 0.86 -3.25
N VAL A 42 -3.58 2.05 -3.79
CA VAL A 42 -2.57 2.79 -4.58
C VAL A 42 -1.38 3.17 -3.69
N TYR A 43 -1.62 3.70 -2.49
CA TYR A 43 -0.54 4.03 -1.56
C TYR A 43 0.31 2.81 -1.18
N GLU A 44 -0.34 1.70 -0.83
CA GLU A 44 0.34 0.44 -0.49
C GLU A 44 1.15 -0.10 -1.69
N HIS A 45 0.59 0.01 -2.90
CA HIS A 45 1.29 -0.34 -4.13
C HIS A 45 2.54 0.52 -4.34
N LEU A 46 2.43 1.85 -4.28
CA LEU A 46 3.58 2.74 -4.44
C LEU A 46 4.64 2.52 -3.36
N LEU A 47 4.21 2.28 -2.12
CA LEU A 47 5.13 1.94 -1.02
C LEU A 47 5.88 0.64 -1.28
N SER A 48 5.23 -0.36 -1.88
CA SER A 48 5.88 -1.63 -2.24
C SER A 48 6.97 -1.47 -3.30
N LEU A 49 6.88 -0.43 -4.14
CA LEU A 49 7.90 -0.07 -5.12
C LEU A 49 9.07 0.71 -4.49
N ALA A 50 8.83 1.43 -3.40
CA ALA A 50 9.81 2.28 -2.73
C ALA A 50 10.71 1.48 -1.75
N GLN A 51 11.65 0.71 -2.28
CA GLN A 51 12.48 -0.20 -1.47
C GLN A 51 13.70 0.51 -0.84
N SER A 52 14.25 1.54 -1.49
CA SER A 52 15.37 2.33 -0.97
C SER A 52 14.93 3.51 -0.10
N HIS A 53 15.87 4.11 0.63
CA HIS A 53 15.61 5.35 1.35
C HIS A 53 15.25 6.50 0.41
N GLU A 54 15.94 6.62 -0.73
CA GLU A 54 15.70 7.66 -1.74
C GLU A 54 14.31 7.54 -2.36
N ALA A 55 13.89 6.32 -2.71
CA ALA A 55 12.54 6.08 -3.24
C ALA A 55 11.45 6.40 -2.21
N LYS A 56 11.69 6.14 -0.92
CA LYS A 56 10.77 6.52 0.16
C LYS A 56 10.69 8.03 0.34
N THR A 57 11.81 8.74 0.24
CA THR A 57 11.83 10.21 0.27
C THR A 57 11.05 10.78 -0.91
N TYR A 58 11.30 10.27 -2.13
CA TYR A 58 10.53 10.64 -3.32
C TYR A 58 9.01 10.43 -3.11
N LEU A 59 8.61 9.26 -2.58
CA LEU A 59 7.20 8.97 -2.33
C LEU A 59 6.59 9.89 -1.26
N ALA A 60 7.35 10.22 -0.22
CA ALA A 60 6.93 11.12 0.84
C ALA A 60 6.73 12.54 0.32
N GLU A 61 7.65 13.04 -0.51
CA GLU A 61 7.54 14.36 -1.16
C GLU A 61 6.32 14.42 -2.08
N PHE A 62 6.14 13.42 -2.95
CA PHE A 62 4.96 13.32 -3.80
C PHE A 62 3.67 13.34 -2.97
N SER A 63 3.60 12.51 -1.93
CA SER A 63 2.41 12.39 -1.08
C SER A 63 2.12 13.65 -0.26
N ALA A 64 3.15 14.41 0.11
CA ALA A 64 2.99 15.65 0.87
C ALA A 64 2.44 16.80 0.03
N ILE A 65 2.72 16.80 -1.28
CA ILE A 65 2.34 17.89 -2.19
C ILE A 65 1.07 17.54 -2.98
N SER A 66 0.80 16.26 -3.19
CA SER A 66 -0.40 15.76 -3.87
C SER A 66 -1.46 15.33 -2.84
N ASP A 67 -2.32 16.25 -2.41
CA ASP A 67 -3.38 16.00 -1.42
C ASP A 67 -4.78 15.83 -2.04
N ASN A 68 -4.97 16.21 -3.30
CA ASN A 68 -6.26 16.13 -3.98
C ASN A 68 -6.51 14.75 -4.65
N TRP A 69 -6.63 13.72 -3.82
CA TRP A 69 -6.94 12.35 -4.26
C TRP A 69 -8.44 12.15 -4.43
N SER A 70 -8.83 11.42 -5.48
CA SER A 70 -10.22 11.01 -5.71
C SER A 70 -10.27 9.61 -6.31
N ALA A 71 -11.33 8.87 -6.00
CA ALA A 71 -11.57 7.54 -6.56
C ALA A 71 -12.99 7.42 -7.09
N GLN A 72 -13.14 6.93 -8.32
CA GLN A 72 -14.41 6.73 -8.99
C GLN A 72 -14.54 5.27 -9.43
N SER A 73 -15.69 4.65 -9.14
CA SER A 73 -15.98 3.29 -9.59
C SER A 73 -16.51 3.31 -11.03
N GLU A 74 -15.94 2.47 -11.88
CA GLU A 74 -16.42 2.18 -13.22
C GLU A 74 -16.94 0.75 -13.26
N LEU A 75 -18.21 0.61 -13.65
CA LEU A 75 -18.89 -0.68 -13.80
C LEU A 75 -18.81 -1.14 -15.25
N PHE A 76 -18.42 -2.39 -15.44
CA PHE A 76 -18.41 -3.04 -16.74
C PHE A 76 -19.70 -3.83 -16.99
N LYS A 77 -19.94 -4.15 -18.26
CA LYS A 77 -21.16 -4.87 -18.69
C LYS A 77 -21.24 -6.30 -18.15
N ASP A 78 -20.12 -6.89 -17.77
CA ASP A 78 -20.02 -8.21 -17.17
C ASP A 78 -20.30 -8.21 -15.64
N GLY A 79 -20.61 -7.05 -15.06
CA GLY A 79 -20.87 -6.88 -13.64
C GLY A 79 -19.61 -6.69 -12.79
N SER A 80 -18.42 -6.74 -13.39
CA SER A 80 -17.18 -6.38 -12.71
C SER A 80 -17.07 -4.86 -12.52
N SER A 81 -16.30 -4.44 -11.52
CA SER A 81 -16.00 -3.03 -11.30
C SER A 81 -14.50 -2.79 -11.12
N ILE A 82 -14.06 -1.61 -11.51
CA ILE A 82 -12.70 -1.11 -11.34
C ILE A 82 -12.78 0.28 -10.72
N TRP A 83 -11.85 0.59 -9.84
CA TRP A 83 -11.72 1.94 -9.31
C TRP A 83 -10.68 2.70 -10.12
N TYR A 84 -11.04 3.86 -10.63
CA TYR A 84 -10.09 4.83 -11.16
C TYR A 84 -9.74 5.82 -10.05
N VAL A 85 -8.52 5.71 -9.54
CA VAL A 85 -7.96 6.60 -8.51
C VAL A 85 -7.10 7.65 -9.22
N LYS A 86 -7.26 8.92 -8.89
CA LYS A 86 -6.43 9.99 -9.43
C LYS A 86 -6.02 11.01 -8.38
N VAL A 87 -4.85 11.58 -8.59
CA VAL A 87 -4.40 12.87 -8.06
C VAL A 87 -4.65 13.93 -9.12
N ASP A 88 -5.19 15.08 -8.70
CA ASP A 88 -5.44 16.20 -9.61
C ASP A 88 -5.12 17.56 -8.97
N MET A 89 -3.89 18.01 -9.14
CA MET A 89 -3.38 19.30 -8.68
C MET A 89 -3.37 20.35 -9.80
N SER A 90 -4.10 20.12 -10.90
CA SER A 90 -4.13 21.04 -12.06
C SER A 90 -4.68 22.43 -11.73
N GLY A 91 -5.48 22.54 -10.67
CA GLY A 91 -6.01 23.81 -10.16
C GLY A 91 -5.02 24.62 -9.31
N VAL A 92 -3.83 24.07 -8.99
CA VAL A 92 -2.82 24.78 -8.19
C VAL A 92 -2.03 25.74 -9.08
N GLU A 93 -2.17 27.04 -8.82
CA GLU A 93 -1.42 28.08 -9.53
C GLU A 93 0.07 28.02 -9.20
N GLY A 94 0.92 28.15 -10.21
CA GLY A 94 2.38 28.23 -10.02
C GLY A 94 3.02 26.94 -9.52
N TRP A 95 2.56 25.77 -9.98
CA TRP A 95 3.16 24.46 -9.69
C TRP A 95 4.68 24.47 -9.87
N LYS A 96 5.42 24.12 -8.80
CA LYS A 96 6.90 24.18 -8.77
C LYS A 96 7.57 22.81 -8.82
N GLU A 97 6.82 21.76 -8.56
CA GLU A 97 7.33 20.39 -8.55
C GLU A 97 7.42 19.79 -9.95
N LYS A 98 7.79 18.51 -10.00
CA LYS A 98 7.77 17.70 -11.21
C LYS A 98 6.41 17.84 -11.94
N PRO A 99 6.37 18.23 -13.22
CA PRO A 99 5.10 18.44 -13.92
C PRO A 99 4.19 17.20 -13.96
N TYR A 100 4.80 16.01 -14.06
CA TYR A 100 4.07 14.75 -14.06
C TYR A 100 3.50 14.35 -12.68
N TRP A 101 3.85 15.05 -11.61
CA TRP A 101 3.19 14.87 -10.30
C TRP A 101 1.87 15.64 -10.20
N GLN A 102 1.66 16.63 -11.07
CA GLN A 102 0.48 17.48 -11.00
C GLN A 102 -0.81 16.69 -11.23
N GLN A 103 -0.77 15.67 -12.10
CA GLN A 103 -1.90 14.80 -12.34
C GLN A 103 -1.40 13.38 -12.62
N ALA A 104 -1.90 12.40 -11.89
CA ALA A 104 -1.58 10.99 -12.10
C ALA A 104 -2.80 10.13 -11.76
N GLY A 105 -2.92 8.96 -12.36
CA GLY A 105 -4.05 8.09 -12.11
C GLY A 105 -3.71 6.61 -12.25
N TRP A 106 -4.40 5.80 -11.46
CA TRP A 106 -4.25 4.36 -11.37
C TRP A 106 -5.60 3.69 -11.50
N PHE A 107 -5.58 2.47 -12.03
CA PHE A 107 -6.71 1.58 -11.93
C PHE A 107 -6.48 0.57 -10.82
N VAL A 108 -7.50 0.36 -10.00
CA VAL A 108 -7.48 -0.59 -8.89
C VAL A 108 -8.60 -1.61 -9.10
N TYR A 109 -8.21 -2.87 -9.17
CA TYR A 109 -9.12 -4.00 -9.29
C TYR A 109 -9.65 -4.42 -7.91
N GLN A 110 -10.78 -5.12 -7.88
CA GLN A 110 -11.40 -5.59 -6.64
C GLN A 110 -10.49 -6.53 -5.81
N ASP A 111 -9.57 -7.22 -6.47
CA ASP A 111 -8.58 -8.12 -5.86
C ASP A 111 -7.37 -7.38 -5.26
N GLY A 112 -7.34 -6.05 -5.35
CA GLY A 112 -6.24 -5.21 -4.85
C GLY A 112 -5.11 -4.98 -5.86
N ARG A 113 -5.19 -5.54 -7.07
CA ARG A 113 -4.20 -5.25 -8.11
C ARG A 113 -4.31 -3.78 -8.52
N VAL A 114 -3.16 -3.10 -8.57
CA VAL A 114 -3.03 -1.71 -9.04
C VAL A 114 -2.25 -1.70 -10.34
N ILE A 115 -2.71 -0.90 -11.31
CA ILE A 115 -1.97 -0.63 -12.55
C ILE A 115 -1.95 0.87 -12.85
N PRO A 116 -0.84 1.43 -13.35
CA PRO A 116 -0.79 2.83 -13.76
C PRO A 116 -1.70 3.07 -14.96
N SER A 117 -2.46 4.16 -14.93
CA SER A 117 -3.33 4.58 -16.03
C SER A 117 -2.58 5.44 -17.05
N ASN A 118 -2.92 5.27 -18.33
CA ASN A 118 -2.45 6.12 -19.41
C ASN A 118 -3.31 7.38 -19.62
N ARG A 119 -4.46 7.52 -18.91
CA ARG A 119 -5.43 8.60 -19.13
C ARG A 119 -4.86 10.00 -18.85
N LEU A 120 -3.86 10.10 -17.98
CA LEU A 120 -3.19 11.35 -17.60
C LEU A 120 -1.74 11.33 -18.10
N GLN A 121 -1.56 11.24 -19.42
CA GLN A 121 -0.25 11.26 -20.11
C GLN A 121 0.74 10.18 -19.61
N ALA A 122 0.21 9.07 -19.06
CA ALA A 122 1.01 8.03 -18.40
C ALA A 122 1.89 8.55 -17.24
N ASN A 123 1.49 9.63 -16.58
CA ASN A 123 2.21 10.21 -15.46
C ASN A 123 2.37 9.23 -14.29
N ALA A 124 1.35 8.41 -14.01
CA ALA A 124 1.43 7.35 -13.00
C ALA A 124 2.53 6.33 -13.32
N LEU A 125 2.68 5.94 -14.60
CA LEU A 125 3.75 5.06 -15.04
C LEU A 125 5.12 5.70 -14.83
N ARG A 126 5.25 7.02 -15.07
CA ARG A 126 6.50 7.73 -14.83
C ARG A 126 6.86 7.76 -13.33
N ILE A 127 5.88 7.97 -12.46
CA ILE A 127 6.05 7.94 -11.00
C ILE A 127 6.53 6.56 -10.54
N GLU A 128 5.86 5.49 -11.00
CA GLU A 128 6.25 4.12 -10.66
C GLU A 128 7.66 3.77 -11.17
N ALA A 129 8.01 4.21 -12.38
CA ALA A 129 9.34 4.01 -12.94
C ALA A 129 10.42 4.72 -12.12
N ASP A 130 10.20 5.97 -11.71
CA ASP A 130 11.14 6.70 -10.84
C ASP A 130 11.32 5.97 -9.49
N LEU A 131 10.24 5.46 -8.88
CA LEU A 131 10.32 4.68 -7.63
C LEU A 131 11.15 3.41 -7.78
N GLN A 132 10.98 2.70 -8.89
CA GLN A 132 11.74 1.49 -9.19
C GLN A 132 13.22 1.79 -9.46
N GLU A 133 13.49 2.82 -10.26
CA GLU A 133 14.85 3.27 -10.59
C GLU A 133 15.62 3.67 -9.33
N LEU A 134 15.01 4.50 -8.47
CA LEU A 134 15.57 4.90 -7.18
C LEU A 134 15.74 3.74 -6.21
N SER A 135 15.05 2.62 -6.43
CA SER A 135 15.13 1.42 -5.58
C SER A 135 16.18 0.42 -6.03
N LEU A 136 16.81 0.62 -7.19
CA LEU A 136 17.87 -0.26 -7.66
C LEU A 136 19.11 -0.14 -6.76
N PRO A 137 19.78 -1.25 -6.43
CA PRO A 137 21.06 -1.18 -5.75
C PRO A 137 22.09 -0.48 -6.66
N PRO A 138 23.04 0.28 -6.08
CA PRO A 138 24.11 0.90 -6.87
C PRO A 138 24.91 -0.19 -7.60
N PRO A 139 25.43 0.10 -8.80
CA PRO A 139 26.23 -0.87 -9.54
C PRO A 139 27.43 -1.29 -8.69
N SER A 140 27.67 -2.60 -8.60
CA SER A 140 28.89 -3.14 -8.00
C SER A 140 30.09 -2.71 -8.83
N GLU A 141 31.06 -2.04 -8.21
CA GLU A 141 32.35 -1.66 -8.82
C GLU A 141 33.24 -2.87 -9.14
#